data_AF-A0A6P0YG17-F1
#
_entry.id   AF-A0A6P0YG17-F1
#
_cell.length_a   1.000
_cell.length_b   1.000
_cell.length_c   1.000
_cell.angle_alpha   90.00
_cell.angle_beta   90.00
_cell.angle_gamma   90.00
#
_symmetry.space_group_name_H-M   'P 1'
#
loop_
_entity.id
_entity.type
_entity.pdbx_description
1 polymer ?
#
loop_
_entity_poly.entity_id
_entity_poly.type
_entity_poly.pdbx_seq_one_letter_code
_entity_poly.pdbx_strand_id
1 'polypeptide(L)'
;SRWPIFADTGIVEVRWQGEELVMRGISQRQLLYQTGDRFISPELDCCGNCLYYRGQHCSNPTSALYGFRVTSDGYCPMFKSLHFPSTE
;
A
#
# COMPACT_ATOMS: atom_id res chain seq x y z
N SER A 1 19.09 -20.32 13.29
CA SER A 1 18.50 -20.31 11.93
C SER A 1 17.17 -19.59 11.99
N ARG A 2 16.88 -18.61 11.11
CA ARG A 2 15.64 -17.79 11.16
C ARG A 2 14.45 -18.43 10.43
N TRP A 3 14.72 -19.40 9.56
CA TRP A 3 13.73 -20.10 8.75
C TRP A 3 12.65 -20.88 9.53
N PRO A 4 12.94 -21.55 10.65
CA PRO A 4 11.89 -22.23 11.43
C PRO A 4 10.80 -21.27 11.94
N ILE A 5 11.17 -20.05 12.34
CA ILE A 5 10.23 -19.03 12.84
C ILE A 5 9.27 -18.57 11.72
N PHE A 6 9.72 -18.57 10.46
CA PHE A 6 8.84 -18.28 9.32
C PHE A 6 7.96 -19.45 8.92
N ALA A 7 8.40 -20.68 9.20
CA ALA A 7 7.66 -21.91 8.89
C ALA A 7 6.47 -22.14 9.84
N ASP A 8 6.49 -21.57 11.05
CA ASP A 8 5.42 -21.74 12.05
C ASP A 8 4.03 -21.35 11.54
N THR A 9 3.95 -20.35 10.65
CA THR A 9 2.68 -19.96 9.99
C THR A 9 2.68 -20.25 8.49
N GLY A 10 3.85 -20.50 7.90
CA GLY A 10 4.04 -20.64 6.46
C GLY A 10 3.77 -19.35 5.66
N ILE A 11 3.55 -18.21 6.33
CA ILE A 11 3.15 -16.94 5.72
C ILE A 11 4.10 -15.83 6.20
N VAL A 12 4.63 -15.06 5.26
CA VAL A 12 5.57 -13.96 5.53
C VAL A 12 5.11 -12.64 4.91
N GLU A 13 5.32 -11.55 5.65
CA GLU A 13 5.28 -10.17 5.15
C GLU A 13 6.63 -9.85 4.52
N VAL A 14 6.60 -9.23 3.35
CA VAL A 14 7.80 -8.71 2.68
C VAL A 14 7.58 -7.23 2.39
N ARG A 15 8.51 -6.38 2.83
CA ARG A 15 8.47 -4.94 2.56
C ARG A 15 9.86 -4.39 2.25
N TRP A 16 9.91 -3.32 1.49
CA TRP A 16 11.12 -2.55 1.26
C TRP A 16 11.37 -1.57 2.41
N GLN A 17 12.63 -1.43 2.84
CA GLN A 17 13.11 -0.36 3.72
C GLN A 17 14.32 0.28 3.07
N GLY A 18 14.10 1.38 2.34
CA GLY A 18 15.09 1.90 1.40
C GLY A 18 15.38 0.85 0.32
N GLU A 19 16.64 0.42 0.21
CA GLU A 19 17.09 -0.60 -0.74
C GLU A 19 17.08 -2.02 -0.15
N GLU A 20 16.68 -2.19 1.10
CA GLU A 20 16.68 -3.48 1.78
C GLU A 20 15.32 -4.18 1.73
N LEU A 21 15.34 -5.48 1.45
CA LEU A 21 14.16 -6.34 1.54
C LEU A 21 14.06 -6.93 2.95
N VAL A 22 13.04 -6.53 3.70
CA VAL A 22 12.82 -7.02 5.08
C VAL A 22 11.66 -8.00 5.12
N MET A 23 11.91 -9.16 5.75
CA MET A 23 10.96 -10.26 5.88
C MET A 23 10.59 -10.50 7.35
N ARG A 24 9.31 -10.74 7.62
CA ARG A 24 8.78 -11.08 8.95
C ARG A 24 7.65 -12.11 8.84
N GLY A 25 7.57 -13.04 9.79
CA GLY A 25 6.41 -13.95 9.89
C GLY A 25 5.13 -13.20 10.26
N ILE A 26 4.00 -13.61 9.67
CA ILE A 26 2.67 -13.10 10.00
C ILE A 26 1.89 -14.20 10.73
N SER A 27 1.31 -13.90 11.89
CA SER A 27 0.31 -14.77 12.54
C SER A 27 -1.04 -14.71 11.83
N GLN A 28 -1.85 -15.77 11.92
CA GLN A 28 -3.19 -15.83 11.33
C GLN A 28 -4.09 -14.69 11.82
N ARG A 29 -3.97 -14.31 13.10
CA ARG A 29 -4.65 -13.14 13.65
C ARG A 29 -4.24 -11.87 12.90
N GLN A 30 -2.94 -11.62 12.75
CA GLN A 30 -2.46 -10.47 11.99
C GLN A 30 -2.94 -10.52 10.54
N LEU A 31 -2.99 -11.68 9.87
CA LEU A 31 -3.52 -11.81 8.51
C LEU A 31 -4.99 -11.38 8.41
N LEU A 32 -5.82 -11.80 9.38
CA LEU A 32 -7.24 -11.47 9.44
C LEU A 32 -7.52 -10.00 9.80
N TYR A 33 -6.61 -9.35 10.54
CA TYR A 33 -6.74 -7.95 10.96
C TYR A 33 -5.90 -6.96 10.12
N GLN A 34 -4.96 -7.43 9.29
CA GLN A 34 -4.15 -6.60 8.37
C GLN A 34 -4.96 -6.03 7.19
N THR A 35 -6.19 -6.49 7.01
CA THR A 35 -7.13 -5.89 6.05
C THR A 35 -7.67 -4.54 6.54
N GLY A 36 -7.40 -4.16 7.80
CA GLY A 36 -7.72 -2.85 8.33
C GLY A 36 -6.67 -1.84 7.93
N ASP A 37 -7.06 -0.92 7.05
CA ASP A 37 -6.42 0.36 6.75
C ASP A 37 -5.22 0.69 7.64
N ARG A 38 -4.03 0.73 7.04
CA ARG A 38 -3.06 1.72 7.51
C ARG A 38 -3.80 3.04 7.41
N PHE A 39 -4.07 3.70 8.53
CA PHE A 39 -4.73 5.01 8.55
C PHE A 39 -3.88 5.97 7.70
N ILE A 40 -4.27 6.12 6.44
CA ILE A 40 -3.69 7.11 5.55
C ILE A 40 -4.37 8.42 5.94
N SER A 41 -3.56 9.40 6.34
CA SER A 41 -4.08 10.75 6.59
C SER A 41 -4.79 11.25 5.33
N PRO A 42 -6.02 11.78 5.40
CA PRO A 42 -6.74 12.26 4.22
C PRO A 42 -6.03 13.45 3.53
N GLU A 43 -5.13 14.12 4.23
CA GLU A 43 -4.31 15.24 3.73
C GLU A 43 -3.03 14.78 3.01
N LEU A 44 -2.68 13.49 3.08
CA LEU A 44 -1.49 12.97 2.42
C LEU A 44 -1.78 12.69 0.94
N ASP A 45 -1.02 13.33 0.05
CA ASP A 45 -1.05 13.00 -1.37
C ASP A 45 -0.47 11.60 -1.61
N CYS A 46 -1.35 10.63 -1.84
CA CYS A 46 -0.97 9.24 -2.10
C CYS A 46 -2.06 8.51 -2.89
N CYS A 47 -1.74 7.30 -3.39
CA CYS A 47 -2.65 6.47 -4.16
C CYS A 47 -3.94 6.17 -3.38
N GLY A 48 -3.86 5.89 -2.08
CA GLY A 48 -5.03 5.63 -1.24
C GLY A 48 -6.02 6.79 -1.20
N ASN A 49 -5.54 8.02 -1.36
CA ASN A 49 -6.35 9.24 -1.44
C ASN A 49 -6.60 9.73 -2.88
N CYS A 50 -6.24 8.95 -3.91
CA CYS A 50 -6.29 9.37 -5.30
C CYS A 50 -7.53 8.85 -6.03
N LEU A 51 -8.18 9.72 -6.82
CA LEU A 51 -9.37 9.40 -7.64
C LEU A 51 -9.16 8.24 -8.61
N TYR A 52 -7.90 7.96 -8.95
CA TYR A 52 -7.49 6.93 -9.91
C TYR A 52 -7.03 5.63 -9.26
N TYR A 53 -7.10 5.48 -7.94
CA TYR A 53 -6.75 4.24 -7.27
C TYR A 53 -7.94 3.29 -7.23
N ARG A 54 -7.79 2.12 -7.86
CA ARG A 54 -8.83 1.09 -7.92
C ARG A 54 -8.22 -0.28 -7.71
N GLY A 55 -8.65 -0.97 -6.65
CA GLY A 55 -8.22 -2.34 -6.38
C GLY A 55 -6.69 -2.52 -6.38
N GLN A 56 -5.95 -1.63 -5.72
CA GLN A 56 -4.49 -1.60 -5.72
C GLN A 56 -3.82 -1.31 -7.07
N HIS A 57 -4.52 -0.71 -8.04
CA HIS A 57 -3.93 -0.32 -9.32
C HIS A 57 -4.19 1.16 -9.62
N CYS A 58 -3.31 1.78 -10.42
CA CYS A 58 -3.55 3.11 -10.96
C CYS A 58 -4.33 3.03 -12.28
N SER A 59 -5.50 3.67 -12.34
CA SER A 59 -6.36 3.72 -13.52
C SER A 59 -6.23 5.02 -14.32
N ASN A 60 -5.21 5.85 -14.06
CA ASN A 60 -5.00 7.09 -14.81
C ASN A 60 -4.17 6.82 -16.08
N PRO A 61 -4.73 6.96 -17.29
CA PRO A 61 -4.00 6.69 -18.54
C PRO A 61 -2.82 7.64 -18.80
N THR A 62 -2.75 8.79 -18.14
CA THR A 62 -1.61 9.72 -18.26
C THR A 62 -0.51 9.49 -17.23
N SER A 63 -0.73 8.58 -16.27
CA SER A 63 0.29 8.21 -15.28
C SER A 63 1.24 7.17 -15.86
N ALA A 64 2.54 7.28 -15.55
CA ALA A 64 3.52 6.23 -15.81
C ALA A 64 3.19 4.91 -15.06
N LEU A 65 2.30 4.96 -14.07
CA LEU A 65 1.82 3.81 -13.30
C LEU A 65 0.52 3.21 -13.85
N TYR A 66 0.02 3.66 -15.01
CA TYR A 66 -1.23 3.14 -15.57
C TYR A 66 -1.21 1.61 -15.73
N GLY A 67 -2.19 0.94 -15.11
CA GLY A 67 -2.32 -0.52 -15.13
C GLY A 67 -1.35 -1.26 -14.20
N PHE A 68 -0.39 -0.56 -13.58
CA PHE A 68 0.49 -1.17 -12.59
C PHE A 68 -0.18 -1.26 -11.21
N ARG A 69 0.20 -2.30 -10.46
CA ARG A 69 -0.16 -2.44 -9.06
C ARG A 69 0.63 -1.42 -8.24
N VAL A 70 -0.06 -0.67 -7.39
CA VAL A 70 0.49 0.38 -6.52
C VAL A 70 0.03 0.18 -5.09
N THR A 71 0.88 0.50 -4.12
CA THR A 71 0.50 0.49 -2.71
C THR A 71 -0.38 1.71 -2.40
N SER A 72 -1.17 1.66 -1.34
CA SER A 72 -2.02 2.78 -0.94
C SER A 72 -1.21 4.00 -0.47
N ASP A 73 -0.01 3.81 0.05
CA ASP A 73 0.95 4.87 0.40
C ASP A 73 1.86 5.31 -0.76
N GLY A 74 1.73 4.73 -1.95
CA GLY A 74 2.45 5.15 -3.14
C GLY A 74 2.00 6.53 -3.65
N TYR A 75 2.78 7.17 -4.52
CA TYR A 75 2.44 8.48 -5.08
C TYR A 75 2.84 8.57 -6.56
N CYS A 76 2.14 9.41 -7.33
CA CYS A 76 2.56 9.78 -8.67
C CYS A 76 2.22 11.26 -8.97
N PRO A 77 2.94 11.93 -9.89
CA PRO A 77 2.68 13.33 -10.23
C PRO A 77 1.29 13.63 -10.81
N MET A 78 0.55 12.60 -11.23
CA MET A 78 -0.82 12.73 -11.77
C MET A 78 -1.90 12.53 -10.69
N PHE A 79 -1.54 12.71 -9.41
CA PHE A 79 -2.44 12.64 -8.28
C PHE A 79 -3.60 13.63 -8.45
N LYS A 80 -4.81 13.15 -8.12
CA LYS A 80 -5.98 14.01 -7.92
C LYS A 80 -6.71 13.50 -6.69
N SER A 81 -6.89 14.36 -5.70
CA SER A 81 -7.51 14.01 -4.43
C SER A 81 -8.93 13.48 -4.62
N LEU A 82 -9.25 12.37 -3.94
CA LEU A 82 -10.61 11.88 -3.71
C LEU A 82 -11.43 12.84 -2.86
N HIS A 83 -10.76 13.58 -1.98
CA HIS A 83 -11.38 14.60 -1.15
C HIS A 83 -11.41 15.91 -1.96
N PHE A 84 -12.61 16.43 -2.22
CA PHE A 84 -12.81 17.74 -2.86
C PHE A 84 -11.99 18.83 -2.14
N PRO A 85 -11.55 19.90 -2.83
CA PRO A 85 -10.84 20.98 -2.15
C PRO A 85 -11.79 21.61 -1.14
N SER A 86 -11.41 21.56 0.14
CA SER A 86 -11.91 22.52 1.13
C SER A 86 -11.65 23.89 0.52
N THR A 87 -12.72 24.60 0.21
CA THR A 87 -12.65 25.97 -0.29
C THR A 87 -12.01 26.82 0.81
N GLU A 88 -10.82 27.37 0.57
CA GLU A 88 -10.38 28.61 1.23
C GLU A 88 -10.83 29.80 0.39
#